data_AF-A2FMV1-F1
#
_entry.id   AF-A2FMV1-F1
#
_cell.length_a   1.000
_cell.length_b   1.000
_cell.length_c   1.000
_cell.angle_alpha   90.00
_cell.angle_beta   90.00
_cell.angle_gamma   90.00
#
_symmetry.space_group_name_H-M   'P 1'
#
loop_
_entity.id
_entity.type
_entity.pdbx_description
1 polymer ?
#
loop_
_entity_poly.entity_id
_entity_poly.type
_entity_poly.pdbx_seq_one_letter_code
_entity_poly.pdbx_strand_id
1 'polypeptide(L)'
;MDLPILRRIAEDFDWPPLNIYVYPLNRFPAKFQSRTINPRYTVENELFKIIKNSTLNYDNPKEADLFLVPISISELSIEDFFSLIEHLKTLGPYYKEYNGANHIFIQSKYPSNSTGITKTTFLEHPGHILTEGFVVEGESVKTWVFAKNIVLPLHPFTKFVDDVSTKIDKVAVDVSTDNCTPENAKIRRQLKDALIENSEFDIYKTKEEAIAGIETHRFAIVSACETPMAQQFYDALNSLTIPIVYNNAMRFPFESELIDYTKFVVHLDENSPEKAISVPSKLRGYINEILPAMKEARKMLTLSSNDGEYLWALSWSLYMKLLSWLPTRRTKIIDDIFREPNVFGAA
;
A
#
# COMPACT_ATOMS: atom_id res chain seq x y z
N MET A 1 2.08 29.74 6.34
CA MET A 1 2.16 28.78 7.46
C MET A 1 3.56 28.19 7.40
N ASP A 2 4.37 28.46 8.42
CA ASP A 2 5.77 28.05 8.50
C ASP A 2 5.78 26.62 9.06
N LEU A 3 5.62 25.63 8.19
CA LEU A 3 5.68 24.23 8.63
C LEU A 3 7.17 23.88 8.82
N PRO A 4 7.63 23.51 10.02
CA PRO A 4 9.03 23.16 10.28
C PRO A 4 9.58 22.10 9.31
N ILE A 5 8.71 21.22 8.80
CA ILE A 5 9.07 20.25 7.77
C ILE A 5 9.59 20.92 6.50
N LEU A 6 8.99 22.02 6.03
CA LEU A 6 9.37 22.73 4.80
C LEU A 6 10.78 23.33 4.86
N ARG A 7 11.26 23.69 6.05
CA ARG A 7 12.63 24.18 6.24
C ARG A 7 13.65 23.03 6.22
N ARG A 8 13.29 21.88 6.81
CA ARG A 8 14.13 20.66 6.78
C ARG A 8 14.31 20.09 5.37
N ILE A 9 13.37 20.33 4.45
CA ILE A 9 13.42 19.93 3.02
C ILE A 9 14.64 20.50 2.29
N ALA A 10 15.10 21.69 2.66
CA ALA A 10 16.12 22.41 1.91
C ALA A 10 17.55 21.97 2.25
N GLU A 11 17.73 21.16 3.30
CA GLU A 11 19.04 20.99 3.95
C GLU A 11 19.57 19.56 3.94
N ASP A 12 18.76 18.52 3.64
CA ASP A 12 19.22 17.13 3.71
C ASP A 12 18.53 16.21 2.67
N PHE A 13 19.32 15.56 1.80
CA PHE A 13 18.83 14.76 0.66
C PHE A 13 18.95 13.24 0.88
N ASP A 14 19.66 12.78 1.92
CA ASP A 14 20.01 11.36 2.07
C ASP A 14 18.93 10.53 2.80
N TRP A 15 18.08 11.18 3.61
CA TRP A 15 16.97 10.54 4.32
C TRP A 15 15.81 11.53 4.49
N PRO A 16 14.54 11.12 4.31
CA PRO A 16 13.43 12.07 4.45
C PRO A 16 13.30 12.46 5.93
N PRO A 17 13.30 13.77 6.28
CA PRO A 17 13.30 14.23 7.66
C PRO A 17 11.88 14.14 8.24
N LEU A 18 11.40 12.91 8.47
CA LEU A 18 10.06 12.63 8.92
C LEU A 18 10.06 12.15 10.37
N ASN A 19 9.44 12.94 11.25
CA ASN A 19 9.24 12.58 12.64
C ASN A 19 7.82 12.00 12.81
N ILE A 20 7.72 10.76 13.26
CA ILE A 20 6.46 10.08 13.51
C ILE A 20 6.30 9.88 15.02
N TYR A 21 5.22 10.45 15.56
CA TYR A 21 4.81 10.15 16.93
C TYR A 21 3.86 8.97 16.94
N VAL A 22 4.20 7.91 17.68
CA VAL A 22 3.33 6.76 17.88
C VAL A 22 2.52 6.98 19.16
N TYR A 23 1.18 7.06 19.06
CA TYR A 23 0.36 7.18 20.25
C TYR A 23 0.61 6.00 21.22
N PRO A 24 0.70 6.24 22.54
CA PRO A 24 0.82 5.16 23.51
C PRO A 24 -0.45 4.30 23.52
N LEU A 25 -0.31 2.98 23.28
CA LEU A 25 -1.46 2.05 23.22
C LEU A 25 -2.29 2.06 24.52
N ASN A 26 -1.65 2.24 25.68
CA ASN A 26 -2.31 2.33 26.98
C ASN A 26 -3.20 3.57 27.16
N ARG A 27 -3.13 4.55 26.25
CA ARG A 27 -4.03 5.71 26.25
C ARG A 27 -5.35 5.44 25.54
N PHE A 28 -5.54 4.29 24.90
CA PHE A 28 -6.79 3.93 24.24
C PHE A 28 -7.67 3.05 25.14
N PRO A 29 -9.01 3.18 25.08
CA PRO A 29 -9.93 2.26 25.73
C PRO A 29 -9.65 0.78 25.39
N ALA A 30 -9.85 -0.11 26.36
CA ALA A 30 -9.58 -1.54 26.20
C ALA A 30 -10.28 -2.17 24.98
N LYS A 31 -11.47 -1.68 24.62
CA LYS A 31 -12.22 -2.13 23.44
C LYS A 31 -11.47 -1.96 22.10
N PHE A 32 -10.54 -1.02 22.03
CA PHE A 32 -9.72 -0.77 20.84
C PHE A 32 -8.37 -1.49 20.88
N GLN A 33 -7.98 -2.03 22.04
CA GLN A 33 -6.68 -2.69 22.19
C GLN A 33 -6.67 -4.13 21.64
N SER A 34 -7.82 -4.65 21.23
CA SER A 34 -7.92 -5.93 20.53
C SER A 34 -7.18 -5.84 19.20
N ARG A 35 -6.19 -6.71 19.01
CA ARG A 35 -5.43 -6.78 17.75
C ARG A 35 -6.11 -7.75 16.81
N THR A 36 -6.46 -7.27 15.64
CA THR A 36 -6.70 -8.15 14.49
C THR A 36 -5.34 -8.69 14.07
N ILE A 37 -5.05 -9.94 14.38
CA ILE A 37 -3.83 -10.61 13.89
C ILE A 37 -4.22 -11.28 12.58
N ASN A 38 -4.13 -10.54 11.48
CA ASN A 38 -4.17 -11.17 10.17
C ASN A 38 -2.72 -11.46 9.73
N PRO A 39 -2.30 -12.74 9.65
CA PRO A 39 -0.91 -13.08 9.35
C PRO A 39 -0.44 -12.57 7.97
N ARG A 40 -1.38 -12.29 7.05
CA ARG A 40 -1.09 -11.67 5.74
C ARG A 40 -0.57 -10.23 5.84
N TYR A 41 -0.86 -9.55 6.94
CA TYR A 41 -0.56 -8.14 7.15
C TYR A 41 0.37 -7.96 8.35
N THR A 42 1.37 -8.84 8.40
CA THR A 42 2.37 -8.85 9.48
C THR A 42 3.02 -7.47 9.65
N VAL A 43 3.19 -6.74 8.55
CA VAL A 43 3.83 -5.42 8.53
C VAL A 43 2.93 -4.35 9.13
N GLU A 44 1.66 -4.29 8.76
CA GLU A 44 0.65 -3.41 9.36
C GLU A 44 0.48 -3.70 10.85
N ASN A 45 0.45 -5.00 11.21
CA ASN A 45 0.34 -5.46 12.60
C ASN A 45 1.55 -5.05 13.44
N GLU A 46 2.72 -4.93 12.81
CA GLU A 46 4.00 -4.62 13.46
C GLU A 46 4.48 -3.20 13.20
N LEU A 47 3.76 -2.41 12.39
CA LEU A 47 4.15 -1.07 11.95
C LEU A 47 4.48 -0.16 13.12
N PHE A 48 3.69 -0.22 14.18
CA PHE A 48 3.95 0.57 15.38
C PHE A 48 5.26 0.16 16.08
N LYS A 49 5.65 -1.13 16.07
CA LYS A 49 6.94 -1.58 16.63
C LYS A 49 8.09 -1.20 15.72
N ILE A 50 7.92 -1.35 14.41
CA ILE A 50 8.90 -0.96 13.40
C ILE A 50 9.21 0.53 13.55
N ILE A 51 8.17 1.40 13.59
CA ILE A 51 8.37 2.83 13.78
C ILE A 51 9.01 3.10 15.14
N LYS A 52 8.49 2.54 16.25
CA LYS A 52 9.06 2.76 17.60
C LYS A 52 10.54 2.43 17.73
N ASN A 53 11.01 1.41 17.01
CA ASN A 53 12.40 0.98 17.04
C ASN A 53 13.27 1.65 15.96
N SER A 54 12.71 2.59 15.20
CA SER A 54 13.39 3.29 14.11
C SER A 54 13.78 4.72 14.47
N THR A 55 14.62 5.31 13.64
CA THR A 55 14.97 6.74 13.64
C THR A 55 13.79 7.66 13.32
N LEU A 56 12.64 7.13 12.87
CA LEU A 56 11.42 7.91 12.64
C LEU A 56 10.66 8.20 13.93
N ASN A 57 10.81 7.39 14.98
CA ASN A 57 10.04 7.58 16.20
C ASN A 57 10.54 8.80 16.98
N TYR A 58 9.61 9.71 17.26
CA TYR A 58 9.85 10.85 18.13
C TYR A 58 8.92 10.80 19.32
N ASP A 59 9.49 10.88 20.52
CA ASP A 59 8.71 10.84 21.76
C ASP A 59 7.98 12.16 22.06
N ASN A 60 8.47 13.27 21.49
CA ASN A 60 7.83 14.58 21.63
C ASN A 60 6.78 14.79 20.51
N PRO A 61 5.47 14.74 20.82
CA PRO A 61 4.43 14.94 19.81
C PRO A 61 4.42 16.34 19.19
N LYS A 62 5.06 17.34 19.81
CA LYS A 62 5.16 18.71 19.23
C LYS A 62 6.15 18.80 18.07
N GLU A 63 7.07 17.85 17.98
CA GLU A 63 8.10 17.78 16.93
C GLU A 63 7.74 16.79 15.82
N ALA A 64 6.57 16.14 15.94
CA ALA A 64 6.09 15.15 15.01
C ALA A 64 5.44 15.78 13.78
N ASP A 65 5.78 15.25 12.62
CA ASP A 65 5.16 15.58 11.35
C ASP A 65 3.89 14.74 11.13
N LEU A 66 3.93 13.47 11.54
CA LEU A 66 2.82 12.52 11.43
C LEU A 66 2.55 11.79 12.75
N PHE A 67 1.33 11.28 12.87
CA PHE A 67 0.86 10.61 14.08
C PHE A 67 0.36 9.20 13.74
N LEU A 68 1.04 8.16 14.22
CA LEU A 68 0.58 6.79 14.07
C LEU A 68 -0.42 6.43 15.18
N VAL A 69 -1.62 6.01 14.78
CA VAL A 69 -2.62 5.41 15.67
C VAL A 69 -2.38 3.89 15.71
N PRO A 70 -1.90 3.30 16.83
CA PRO A 70 -1.51 1.89 16.90
C PRO A 70 -2.73 0.96 17.10
N ILE A 71 -3.86 1.30 16.47
CA ILE A 71 -5.13 0.57 16.54
C ILE A 71 -5.45 0.10 15.13
N SER A 72 -5.66 -1.20 14.95
CA SER A 72 -6.14 -1.72 13.67
C SER A 72 -7.61 -1.37 13.51
N ILE A 73 -7.95 -0.60 12.47
CA ILE A 73 -9.33 -0.20 12.19
C ILE A 73 -10.09 -1.24 11.37
N SER A 74 -9.42 -2.33 10.97
CA SER A 74 -9.91 -3.35 10.04
C SER A 74 -11.18 -4.07 10.47
N GLU A 75 -11.41 -4.20 11.78
CA GLU A 75 -12.58 -4.88 12.36
C GLU A 75 -13.49 -3.92 13.14
N LEU A 76 -13.22 -2.60 13.08
CA LEU A 76 -14.08 -1.62 13.73
C LEU A 76 -15.35 -1.42 12.91
N SER A 77 -16.49 -1.30 13.59
CA SER A 77 -17.67 -0.70 12.97
C SER A 77 -17.39 0.78 12.70
N ILE A 78 -18.23 1.38 11.86
CA ILE A 78 -18.15 2.81 11.60
C ILE A 78 -18.37 3.64 12.88
N GLU A 79 -19.28 3.21 13.76
CA GLU A 79 -19.53 3.86 15.05
C GLU A 79 -18.31 3.79 15.95
N ASP A 80 -17.63 2.64 15.98
CA ASP A 80 -16.39 2.47 16.74
C ASP A 80 -15.23 3.28 16.16
N PHE A 81 -15.15 3.42 14.84
CA PHE A 81 -14.19 4.31 14.20
C PHE A 81 -14.43 5.79 14.58
N PHE A 82 -15.68 6.26 14.59
CA PHE A 82 -15.98 7.61 15.07
C PHE A 82 -15.72 7.78 16.57
N SER A 83 -16.03 6.77 17.38
CA SER A 83 -15.67 6.75 18.80
C SER A 83 -14.15 6.84 19.00
N LEU A 84 -13.35 6.19 18.15
CA LEU A 84 -11.89 6.30 18.15
C LEU A 84 -11.42 7.72 17.79
N ILE A 85 -12.03 8.35 16.78
CA ILE A 85 -11.75 9.74 16.40
C ILE A 85 -12.04 10.70 17.55
N GLU A 86 -13.22 10.58 18.19
CA GLU A 86 -13.57 11.40 19.34
C GLU A 86 -12.59 11.19 20.50
N HIS A 87 -12.15 9.95 20.72
CA HIS A 87 -11.11 9.66 21.71
C HIS A 87 -9.78 10.35 21.36
N LEU A 88 -9.33 10.29 20.10
CA LEU A 88 -8.09 10.96 19.65
C LEU A 88 -8.13 12.47 19.91
N LYS A 89 -9.29 13.11 19.74
CA LYS A 89 -9.52 14.53 20.06
C LYS A 89 -9.38 14.86 21.55
N THR A 90 -9.45 13.86 22.44
CA THR A 90 -9.22 14.03 23.88
C THR A 90 -7.75 13.86 24.27
N LEU A 91 -6.95 13.16 23.47
CA LEU A 91 -5.55 12.84 23.79
C LEU A 91 -4.58 14.02 23.60
N GLY A 92 -5.05 15.11 22.99
CA GLY A 92 -4.28 16.34 22.77
C GLY A 92 -4.84 17.18 21.62
N PRO A 93 -4.18 18.30 21.29
CA PRO A 93 -4.61 19.19 20.21
C PRO A 93 -4.33 18.60 18.82
N TYR A 94 -3.38 17.67 18.71
CA TYR A 94 -2.78 17.23 17.44
C TYR A 94 -3.77 16.69 16.41
N TYR A 95 -4.80 15.95 16.84
CA TYR A 95 -5.85 15.51 15.91
C TYR A 95 -6.67 16.69 15.40
N LYS A 96 -6.98 17.66 16.25
CA LYS A 96 -7.83 18.82 15.91
C LYS A 96 -7.10 19.81 14.99
N GLU A 97 -5.79 20.00 15.20
CA GLU A 97 -4.96 20.97 14.45
C GLU A 97 -5.08 20.81 12.93
N TYR A 98 -5.13 19.56 12.45
CA TYR A 98 -5.25 19.25 11.04
C TYR A 98 -6.42 18.33 10.72
N ASN A 99 -7.39 18.25 11.63
CA ASN A 99 -8.55 17.36 11.53
C ASN A 99 -8.16 15.91 11.18
N GLY A 100 -7.09 15.40 11.78
CA GLY A 100 -6.61 14.03 11.56
C GLY A 100 -5.85 13.78 10.26
N ALA A 101 -5.67 14.76 9.39
CA ALA A 101 -5.08 14.51 8.07
C ALA A 101 -3.59 14.10 8.08
N ASN A 102 -2.92 14.33 9.19
CA ASN A 102 -1.57 13.86 9.46
C ASN A 102 -1.54 12.56 10.30
N HIS A 103 -2.69 11.90 10.48
CA HIS A 103 -2.80 10.64 11.20
C HIS A 103 -2.76 9.45 10.25
N ILE A 104 -1.91 8.48 10.60
CA ILE A 104 -1.78 7.18 9.97
C ILE A 104 -2.65 6.20 10.74
N PHE A 105 -3.61 5.58 10.06
CA PHE A 105 -4.43 4.50 10.60
C PHE A 105 -4.04 3.17 9.96
N ILE A 106 -3.97 2.14 10.81
CA ILE A 106 -3.60 0.80 10.41
C ILE A 106 -4.86 0.08 9.91
N GLN A 107 -4.90 -0.20 8.61
CA GLN A 107 -5.92 -1.01 7.96
C GLN A 107 -5.25 -2.16 7.21
N SER A 108 -5.80 -3.36 7.42
CA SER A 108 -5.22 -4.65 7.03
C SER A 108 -6.30 -5.60 6.50
N LYS A 109 -7.44 -5.06 6.07
CA LYS A 109 -8.55 -5.83 5.53
C LYS A 109 -9.37 -4.93 4.63
N TYR A 110 -9.86 -5.54 3.57
CA TYR A 110 -10.89 -4.96 2.72
C TYR A 110 -12.10 -4.54 3.57
N PRO A 111 -12.58 -3.29 3.40
CA PRO A 111 -13.86 -2.89 3.97
C PRO A 111 -14.96 -3.84 3.51
N SER A 112 -15.79 -4.31 4.43
CA SER A 112 -17.03 -5.01 4.12
C SER A 112 -18.15 -3.98 3.89
N ASN A 113 -19.30 -4.43 3.38
CA ASN A 113 -20.48 -3.56 3.26
C ASN A 113 -20.89 -2.94 4.61
N SER A 114 -20.56 -3.60 5.74
CA SER A 114 -20.82 -3.11 7.09
C SER A 114 -19.85 -2.01 7.57
N THR A 115 -18.77 -1.73 6.83
CA THR A 115 -17.81 -0.67 7.12
C THR A 115 -17.72 0.39 6.01
N GLY A 116 -18.60 0.31 5.00
CA GLY A 116 -18.75 1.32 3.96
C GLY A 116 -19.45 2.58 4.48
N ILE A 117 -19.06 3.75 3.97
CA ILE A 117 -19.75 5.02 4.25
C ILE A 117 -20.59 5.43 3.03
N THR A 118 -21.50 6.36 3.26
CA THR A 118 -22.21 7.01 2.15
C THR A 118 -21.36 8.11 1.52
N LYS A 119 -21.67 8.49 0.28
CA LYS A 119 -21.07 9.67 -0.38
C LYS A 119 -21.23 10.96 0.46
N THR A 120 -22.30 11.08 1.22
CA THR A 120 -22.57 12.23 2.10
C THR A 120 -21.62 12.23 3.30
N THR A 121 -21.55 11.11 4.02
CA THR A 121 -20.61 10.91 5.13
C THR A 121 -19.15 11.09 4.68
N PHE A 122 -18.84 10.73 3.44
CA PHE A 122 -17.54 10.95 2.82
C PHE A 122 -17.17 12.43 2.68
N LEU A 123 -18.10 13.29 2.25
CA LEU A 123 -17.84 14.72 2.07
C LEU A 123 -17.64 15.47 3.39
N GLU A 124 -18.14 14.91 4.49
CA GLU A 124 -18.08 15.50 5.82
C GLU A 124 -16.81 15.11 6.59
N HIS A 125 -16.08 14.08 6.13
CA HIS A 125 -14.90 13.58 6.82
C HIS A 125 -13.57 14.07 6.21
N PRO A 126 -12.60 14.48 7.06
CA PRO A 126 -11.24 14.79 6.61
C PRO A 126 -10.54 13.54 6.07
N GLY A 127 -9.67 13.70 5.07
CA GLY A 127 -8.87 12.60 4.55
C GLY A 127 -7.80 12.15 5.56
N HIS A 128 -7.62 10.83 5.72
CA HIS A 128 -6.60 10.20 6.58
C HIS A 128 -5.54 9.48 5.75
N ILE A 129 -4.41 9.10 6.37
CA ILE A 129 -3.42 8.20 5.76
C ILE A 129 -3.75 6.76 6.18
N LEU A 130 -3.89 5.86 5.20
CA LEU A 130 -4.18 4.44 5.42
C LEU A 130 -3.03 3.55 4.91
N THR A 131 -2.84 2.42 5.58
CA THR A 131 -1.78 1.43 5.27
C THR A 131 -2.14 0.40 4.19
N GLU A 132 -3.37 0.39 3.67
CA GLU A 132 -3.79 -0.48 2.55
C GLU A 132 -4.67 0.33 1.58
N GLY A 133 -4.68 -0.03 0.29
CA GLY A 133 -5.43 0.69 -0.75
C GLY A 133 -6.60 -0.10 -1.34
N PHE A 134 -7.71 0.59 -1.64
CA PHE A 134 -8.92 -0.05 -2.16
C PHE A 134 -9.60 0.76 -3.27
N VAL A 135 -10.18 0.05 -4.24
CA VAL A 135 -10.91 0.61 -5.40
C VAL A 135 -12.39 0.80 -5.06
N VAL A 136 -12.98 1.86 -5.60
CA VAL A 136 -14.40 2.23 -5.43
C VAL A 136 -15.29 1.42 -6.36
N GLU A 137 -16.31 0.76 -5.80
CA GLU A 137 -17.37 0.11 -6.58
C GLU A 137 -18.73 0.26 -5.86
N GLY A 138 -19.78 0.70 -6.57
CA GLY A 138 -21.19 0.71 -6.10
C GLY A 138 -21.83 2.11 -5.85
N GLU A 139 -23.11 2.11 -5.42
CA GLU A 139 -23.88 3.32 -5.02
C GLU A 139 -23.41 3.91 -3.67
N SER A 140 -22.72 3.11 -2.87
CA SER A 140 -21.96 3.52 -1.70
C SER A 140 -20.52 3.81 -2.09
N VAL A 141 -19.95 4.90 -1.56
CA VAL A 141 -18.51 5.15 -1.69
C VAL A 141 -17.87 4.26 -0.63
N LYS A 142 -17.13 3.22 -1.01
CA LYS A 142 -16.26 2.51 -0.06
C LYS A 142 -15.22 3.50 0.49
N THR A 143 -15.61 4.21 1.53
CA THR A 143 -14.91 5.10 2.46
C THR A 143 -13.90 6.15 2.01
N TRP A 144 -13.24 6.07 0.86
CA TRP A 144 -11.99 6.81 0.74
C TRP A 144 -11.70 7.36 -0.66
N VAL A 145 -12.48 8.35 -1.10
CA VAL A 145 -12.13 9.21 -2.26
C VAL A 145 -11.05 10.28 -1.94
N PHE A 146 -10.35 10.22 -0.80
CA PHE A 146 -9.17 11.09 -0.56
C PHE A 146 -8.01 10.49 0.27
N ALA A 147 -8.05 9.21 0.68
CA ALA A 147 -6.90 8.61 1.33
C ALA A 147 -5.82 8.28 0.29
N LYS A 148 -4.60 8.78 0.50
CA LYS A 148 -3.45 8.38 -0.33
C LYS A 148 -2.86 7.09 0.25
N ASN A 149 -3.27 5.98 -0.33
CA ASN A 149 -2.93 4.60 0.05
C ASN A 149 -1.41 4.39 0.15
N ILE A 150 -0.89 4.02 1.31
CA ILE A 150 0.46 3.41 1.36
C ILE A 150 0.20 1.96 1.00
N VAL A 151 0.59 1.51 -0.19
CA VAL A 151 0.75 0.07 -0.37
C VAL A 151 2.03 -0.25 0.39
N LEU A 152 1.90 -0.71 1.64
CA LEU A 152 3.05 -1.18 2.37
C LEU A 152 3.60 -2.44 1.69
N PRO A 153 4.92 -2.62 1.69
CA PRO A 153 5.52 -3.92 1.44
C PRO A 153 4.84 -4.98 2.31
N LEU A 154 4.26 -6.00 1.70
CA LEU A 154 3.69 -7.14 2.44
C LEU A 154 4.80 -8.14 2.75
N HIS A 155 4.65 -8.87 3.85
CA HIS A 155 5.59 -9.95 4.14
C HIS A 155 5.38 -11.09 3.15
N PRO A 156 6.38 -11.45 2.33
CA PRO A 156 6.25 -12.53 1.37
C PRO A 156 6.09 -13.87 2.09
N PHE A 157 5.26 -14.75 1.54
CA PHE A 157 5.12 -16.14 1.97
C PHE A 157 6.15 -17.05 1.31
N THR A 158 6.71 -16.64 0.18
CA THR A 158 7.80 -17.35 -0.46
C THR A 158 9.09 -17.24 0.34
N LYS A 159 10.00 -18.18 0.11
CA LYS A 159 11.38 -18.06 0.54
C LYS A 159 12.10 -16.96 -0.23
N PHE A 160 13.08 -16.37 0.43
CA PHE A 160 14.04 -15.50 -0.22
C PHE A 160 14.92 -16.34 -1.15
N VAL A 161 14.85 -16.07 -2.46
CA VAL A 161 15.63 -16.77 -3.49
C VAL A 161 16.55 -15.78 -4.18
N ASP A 162 17.85 -16.07 -4.17
CA ASP A 162 18.88 -15.23 -4.79
C ASP A 162 19.52 -15.85 -6.04
N ASP A 163 19.52 -17.19 -6.08
CA ASP A 163 20.00 -17.96 -7.21
C ASP A 163 18.83 -18.36 -8.12
N VAL A 164 18.72 -17.66 -9.24
CA VAL A 164 17.70 -17.91 -10.27
C VAL A 164 18.09 -19.00 -11.27
N SER A 165 19.31 -19.55 -11.18
CA SER A 165 19.81 -20.56 -12.14
C SER A 165 19.03 -21.88 -12.07
N THR A 166 18.43 -22.16 -10.92
CA THR A 166 17.61 -23.36 -10.67
C THR A 166 16.15 -23.21 -11.12
N LYS A 167 15.74 -21.99 -11.52
CA LYS A 167 14.35 -21.73 -11.91
C LYS A 167 14.04 -22.26 -13.31
N ILE A 168 12.90 -22.92 -13.44
CA ILE A 168 12.40 -23.45 -14.71
C ILE A 168 11.77 -22.36 -15.57
N ASP A 169 11.93 -22.48 -16.90
CA ASP A 169 11.48 -21.51 -17.91
C ASP A 169 9.98 -21.57 -18.22
N LYS A 170 9.17 -21.59 -17.16
CA LYS A 170 7.71 -21.64 -17.17
C LYS A 170 7.10 -20.53 -16.33
N VAL A 171 5.77 -20.42 -16.42
CA VAL A 171 4.95 -19.46 -15.69
C VAL A 171 4.12 -20.17 -14.63
N ALA A 172 4.26 -19.76 -13.37
CA ALA A 172 3.37 -20.18 -12.29
C ALA A 172 2.07 -19.36 -12.32
N VAL A 173 0.91 -20.01 -12.22
CA VAL A 173 -0.40 -19.34 -12.24
C VAL A 173 -1.29 -19.84 -11.11
N ASP A 174 -1.69 -18.93 -10.21
CA ASP A 174 -2.73 -19.20 -9.21
C ASP A 174 -4.13 -18.96 -9.82
N VAL A 175 -4.94 -20.03 -9.93
CA VAL A 175 -6.33 -19.95 -10.38
C VAL A 175 -7.33 -20.19 -9.26
N SER A 176 -6.87 -20.23 -8.00
CA SER A 176 -7.76 -20.31 -6.84
C SER A 176 -8.67 -19.08 -6.78
N THR A 177 -9.92 -19.27 -6.39
CA THR A 177 -10.90 -18.17 -6.25
C THR A 177 -11.28 -17.92 -4.79
N ASP A 178 -10.51 -18.47 -3.85
CA ASP A 178 -10.82 -18.42 -2.43
C ASP A 178 -10.69 -17.01 -1.88
N ASN A 179 -11.82 -16.49 -1.36
CA ASN A 179 -11.98 -15.11 -0.89
C ASN A 179 -11.88 -14.06 -1.99
N CYS A 180 -12.04 -14.44 -3.26
CA CYS A 180 -12.17 -13.46 -4.33
C CYS A 180 -13.62 -12.96 -4.41
N THR A 181 -13.85 -11.70 -4.82
CA THR A 181 -15.20 -11.28 -5.24
C THR A 181 -15.68 -12.10 -6.44
N PRO A 182 -17.01 -12.16 -6.69
CA PRO A 182 -17.56 -12.83 -7.86
C PRO A 182 -16.95 -12.36 -9.19
N GLU A 183 -16.62 -11.07 -9.28
CA GLU A 183 -15.99 -10.46 -10.46
C GLU A 183 -14.54 -10.92 -10.64
N ASN A 184 -13.70 -10.78 -9.61
CA ASN A 184 -12.32 -11.27 -9.66
C ASN A 184 -12.23 -12.80 -9.85
N ALA A 185 -13.16 -13.55 -9.26
CA ALA A 185 -13.28 -14.98 -9.50
C ALA A 185 -13.64 -15.32 -10.95
N LYS A 186 -14.37 -14.45 -11.66
CA LYS A 186 -14.65 -14.59 -13.09
C LYS A 186 -13.39 -14.33 -13.92
N ILE A 187 -12.64 -13.28 -13.59
CA ILE A 187 -11.37 -12.95 -14.26
C ILE A 187 -10.38 -14.12 -14.17
N ARG A 188 -10.18 -14.70 -12.97
CA ARG A 188 -9.29 -15.86 -12.78
C ARG A 188 -9.74 -17.10 -13.57
N ARG A 189 -11.04 -17.34 -13.67
CA ARG A 189 -11.59 -18.43 -14.49
C ARG A 189 -11.32 -18.21 -15.98
N GLN A 190 -11.53 -17.00 -16.50
CA GLN A 190 -11.23 -16.67 -17.89
C GLN A 190 -9.74 -16.83 -18.21
N LEU A 191 -8.87 -16.36 -17.30
CA LEU A 191 -7.43 -16.55 -17.40
C LEU A 191 -7.06 -18.04 -17.42
N LYS A 192 -7.62 -18.85 -16.51
CA LYS A 192 -7.41 -20.30 -16.49
C LYS A 192 -7.78 -20.93 -17.83
N ASP A 193 -8.98 -20.64 -18.32
CA ASP A 193 -9.50 -21.24 -19.55
C ASP A 193 -8.64 -20.89 -20.78
N ALA A 194 -8.06 -19.68 -20.80
CA ALA A 194 -7.15 -19.26 -21.86
C ALA A 194 -5.77 -19.94 -21.79
N LEU A 195 -5.31 -20.34 -20.60
CA LEU A 195 -3.95 -20.83 -20.39
C LEU A 195 -3.85 -22.37 -20.26
N ILE A 196 -4.96 -23.07 -19.96
CA ILE A 196 -4.93 -24.48 -19.56
C ILE A 196 -4.34 -25.45 -20.60
N GLU A 197 -4.43 -25.13 -21.89
CA GLU A 197 -3.90 -25.96 -22.97
C GLU A 197 -2.42 -25.64 -23.30
N ASN A 198 -1.85 -24.59 -22.69
CA ASN A 198 -0.50 -24.15 -22.98
C ASN A 198 0.52 -24.69 -21.97
N SER A 199 1.47 -25.50 -22.45
CA SER A 199 2.49 -26.17 -21.63
C SER A 199 3.53 -25.23 -21.00
N GLU A 200 3.57 -23.95 -21.39
CA GLU A 200 4.41 -22.93 -20.74
C GLU A 200 3.86 -22.48 -19.38
N PHE A 201 2.59 -22.79 -19.08
CA PHE A 201 1.89 -22.36 -17.87
C PHE A 201 1.56 -23.56 -16.97
N ASP A 202 2.10 -23.55 -15.75
CA ASP A 202 1.75 -24.53 -14.73
C ASP A 202 0.64 -23.91 -13.85
N ILE A 203 -0.56 -24.49 -13.95
CA ILE A 203 -1.79 -23.99 -13.35
C ILE A 203 -2.03 -24.62 -11.97
N TYR A 204 -2.02 -23.80 -10.93
CA TYR A 204 -2.17 -24.22 -9.53
C TYR A 204 -3.57 -23.93 -9.00
N LYS A 205 -4.18 -24.92 -8.34
CA LYS A 205 -5.56 -24.83 -7.84
C LYS A 205 -5.63 -24.30 -6.41
N THR A 206 -4.51 -24.41 -5.68
CA THR A 206 -4.39 -23.93 -4.30
C THR A 206 -3.31 -22.85 -4.20
N LYS A 207 -3.41 -22.02 -3.16
CA LYS A 207 -2.46 -20.92 -2.94
C LYS A 207 -1.09 -21.45 -2.54
N GLU A 208 -1.07 -22.53 -1.75
CA GLU A 208 0.14 -23.17 -1.26
C GLU A 208 0.96 -23.76 -2.42
N GLU A 209 0.29 -24.42 -3.37
CA GLU A 209 0.92 -24.89 -4.60
C GLU A 209 1.44 -23.73 -5.46
N ALA A 210 0.65 -22.65 -5.58
CA ALA A 210 1.06 -21.47 -6.35
C ALA A 210 2.30 -20.79 -5.74
N ILE A 211 2.39 -20.68 -4.42
CA ILE A 211 3.57 -20.13 -3.71
C ILE A 211 4.81 -20.98 -4.02
N ALA A 212 4.71 -22.31 -3.92
CA ALA A 212 5.81 -23.22 -4.28
C ALA A 212 6.16 -23.12 -5.78
N GLY A 213 5.17 -22.90 -6.64
CA GLY A 213 5.35 -22.57 -8.05
C GLY A 213 6.17 -21.29 -8.23
N ILE A 214 5.78 -20.20 -7.57
CA ILE A 214 6.50 -18.91 -7.64
C ILE A 214 7.97 -19.09 -7.25
N GLU A 215 8.30 -19.87 -6.22
CA GLU A 215 9.69 -20.12 -5.81
C GLU A 215 10.53 -20.78 -6.92
N THR A 216 9.92 -21.66 -7.72
CA THR A 216 10.62 -22.54 -8.67
C THR A 216 10.55 -22.06 -10.13
N HIS A 217 9.58 -21.22 -10.46
CA HIS A 217 9.34 -20.74 -11.82
C HIS A 217 10.07 -19.42 -12.08
N ARG A 218 10.37 -19.15 -13.35
CA ARG A 218 11.00 -17.91 -13.78
C ARG A 218 10.00 -16.76 -13.92
N PHE A 219 8.75 -17.08 -14.22
CA PHE A 219 7.66 -16.12 -14.35
C PHE A 219 6.50 -16.50 -13.43
N ALA A 220 5.72 -15.51 -13.02
CA ALA A 220 4.47 -15.73 -12.30
C ALA A 220 3.39 -14.77 -12.79
N ILE A 221 2.17 -15.26 -12.97
CA ILE A 221 1.02 -14.38 -13.20
C ILE A 221 0.53 -13.87 -11.85
N VAL A 222 0.51 -12.55 -11.70
CA VAL A 222 -0.14 -11.86 -10.58
C VAL A 222 -1.53 -11.47 -11.05
N SER A 223 -2.56 -12.20 -10.62
CA SER A 223 -3.93 -12.04 -11.13
C SER A 223 -4.87 -11.42 -10.10
N ALA A 224 -5.90 -10.76 -10.61
CA ALA A 224 -6.88 -10.09 -9.78
C ALA A 224 -7.56 -11.01 -8.76
N CYS A 225 -7.40 -10.66 -7.49
CA CYS A 225 -8.14 -11.13 -6.33
C CYS A 225 -7.71 -10.21 -5.17
N GLU A 226 -8.69 -9.70 -4.44
CA GLU A 226 -8.63 -8.62 -3.45
C GLU A 226 -7.29 -8.58 -2.69
N THR A 227 -7.15 -9.30 -1.59
CA THR A 227 -5.90 -9.38 -0.82
C THR A 227 -4.80 -10.18 -1.53
N PRO A 228 -5.09 -11.30 -2.22
CA PRO A 228 -4.03 -12.15 -2.78
C PRO A 228 -3.17 -11.50 -3.86
N MET A 229 -3.67 -10.50 -4.60
CA MET A 229 -2.93 -9.91 -5.73
C MET A 229 -1.65 -9.19 -5.27
N ALA A 230 -1.74 -8.29 -4.28
CA ALA A 230 -0.58 -7.60 -3.75
C ALA A 230 0.42 -8.60 -3.12
N GLN A 231 -0.09 -9.61 -2.40
CA GLN A 231 0.72 -10.66 -1.82
C GLN A 231 1.52 -11.43 -2.88
N GLN A 232 0.85 -11.88 -3.95
CA GLN A 232 1.50 -12.60 -5.07
C GLN A 232 2.61 -11.78 -5.72
N PHE A 233 2.45 -10.46 -5.81
CA PHE A 233 3.48 -9.58 -6.34
C PHE A 233 4.72 -9.56 -5.44
N TYR A 234 4.55 -9.40 -4.12
CA TYR A 234 5.67 -9.44 -3.18
C TYR A 234 6.31 -10.82 -3.08
N ASP A 235 5.52 -11.89 -3.17
CA ASP A 235 5.99 -13.27 -3.26
C ASP A 235 6.91 -13.47 -4.48
N ALA A 236 6.50 -12.93 -5.63
CA ALA A 236 7.27 -12.96 -6.87
C ALA A 236 8.57 -12.15 -6.76
N LEU A 237 8.51 -10.93 -6.21
CA LEU A 237 9.71 -10.13 -5.96
C LEU A 237 10.70 -10.85 -5.04
N ASN A 238 10.22 -11.36 -3.91
CA ASN A 238 11.06 -12.01 -2.91
C ASN A 238 11.80 -13.24 -3.45
N SER A 239 11.13 -13.99 -4.33
CA SER A 239 11.69 -15.15 -5.03
C SER A 239 12.41 -14.81 -6.35
N LEU A 240 12.58 -13.53 -6.73
CA LEU A 240 13.11 -13.11 -8.04
C LEU A 240 12.42 -13.79 -9.23
N THR A 241 11.11 -13.94 -9.14
CA THR A 241 10.23 -14.46 -10.19
C THR A 241 9.59 -13.29 -10.90
N ILE A 242 9.76 -13.21 -12.22
CA ILE A 242 9.34 -12.04 -13.00
C ILE A 242 7.80 -11.95 -12.99
N PRO A 243 7.21 -10.90 -12.40
CA PRO A 243 5.76 -10.79 -12.29
C PRO A 243 5.14 -10.29 -13.61
N ILE A 244 4.15 -11.03 -14.08
CA ILE A 244 3.26 -10.63 -15.18
C ILE A 244 1.92 -10.26 -14.55
N VAL A 245 1.66 -8.98 -14.43
CA VAL A 245 0.50 -8.44 -13.70
C VAL A 245 -0.70 -8.39 -14.63
N TYR A 246 -1.72 -9.17 -14.29
CA TYR A 246 -2.97 -9.30 -15.01
C TYR A 246 -4.09 -8.61 -14.21
N ASN A 247 -4.06 -7.27 -14.22
CA ASN A 247 -5.05 -6.42 -13.56
C ASN A 247 -4.91 -4.95 -14.05
N ASN A 248 -6.04 -4.26 -14.21
CA ASN A 248 -6.04 -2.85 -14.64
C ASN A 248 -5.90 -1.85 -13.48
N ALA A 249 -6.23 -2.28 -12.26
CA ALA A 249 -6.34 -1.41 -11.09
C ALA A 249 -5.08 -1.35 -10.22
N MET A 250 -4.17 -2.32 -10.35
CA MET A 250 -2.98 -2.43 -9.51
C MET A 250 -2.09 -1.21 -9.73
N ARG A 251 -1.60 -0.65 -8.62
CA ARG A 251 -0.62 0.43 -8.60
C ARG A 251 0.51 0.05 -7.67
N PHE A 252 1.73 0.42 -8.02
CA PHE A 252 2.90 0.05 -7.25
C PHE A 252 3.36 1.17 -6.30
N PRO A 253 3.98 0.81 -5.17
CA PRO A 253 4.66 1.79 -4.32
C PRO A 253 5.74 2.54 -5.11
N PHE A 254 5.77 3.87 -5.08
CA PHE A 254 6.83 4.70 -5.70
C PHE A 254 7.00 4.56 -7.21
N GLU A 255 5.95 4.12 -7.91
CA GLU A 255 5.94 3.97 -9.36
C GLU A 255 6.43 5.25 -10.05
N SER A 256 7.42 5.12 -10.95
CA SER A 256 8.03 6.20 -11.74
C SER A 256 8.88 7.23 -10.98
N GLU A 257 8.85 7.24 -9.64
CA GLU A 257 9.60 8.20 -8.82
C GLU A 257 10.91 7.59 -8.27
N LEU A 258 10.82 6.40 -7.66
CA LEU A 258 11.97 5.70 -7.08
C LEU A 258 12.20 4.33 -7.69
N ILE A 259 11.11 3.65 -8.06
CA ILE A 259 11.15 2.34 -8.69
C ILE A 259 10.48 2.45 -10.06
N ASP A 260 11.27 2.18 -11.08
CA ASP A 260 10.79 2.06 -12.45
C ASP A 260 10.35 0.61 -12.71
N TYR A 261 9.09 0.32 -12.38
CA TYR A 261 8.49 -1.00 -12.59
C TYR A 261 8.41 -1.41 -14.06
N THR A 262 8.49 -0.46 -15.01
CA THR A 262 8.49 -0.79 -16.44
C THR A 262 9.68 -1.64 -16.86
N LYS A 263 10.76 -1.65 -16.04
CA LYS A 263 11.95 -2.46 -16.26
C LYS A 263 11.78 -3.94 -15.93
N PHE A 264 10.76 -4.32 -15.16
CA PHE A 264 10.63 -5.70 -14.69
C PHE A 264 9.21 -6.22 -14.50
N VAL A 265 8.19 -5.37 -14.67
CA VAL A 265 6.78 -5.76 -14.60
C VAL A 265 6.14 -5.57 -15.96
N VAL A 266 5.36 -6.56 -16.40
CA VAL A 266 4.48 -6.43 -17.55
C VAL A 266 3.04 -6.33 -17.10
N HIS A 267 2.38 -5.23 -17.42
CA HIS A 267 0.95 -5.05 -17.22
C HIS A 267 0.15 -5.57 -18.41
N LEU A 268 -0.85 -6.39 -18.11
CA LEU A 268 -1.80 -6.94 -19.08
C LEU A 268 -3.22 -6.54 -18.71
N ASP A 269 -4.00 -6.24 -19.74
CA ASP A 269 -5.42 -5.94 -19.62
C ASP A 269 -6.19 -7.19 -19.19
N GLU A 270 -6.95 -7.06 -18.11
CA GLU A 270 -7.74 -8.16 -17.54
C GLU A 270 -8.90 -8.64 -18.43
N ASN A 271 -9.21 -7.88 -19.49
CA ASN A 271 -10.20 -8.24 -20.51
C ASN A 271 -9.60 -9.00 -21.70
N SER A 272 -8.29 -9.28 -21.70
CA SER A 272 -7.58 -9.90 -22.83
C SER A 272 -6.64 -11.03 -22.34
N PRO A 273 -7.16 -12.14 -21.79
CA PRO A 273 -6.35 -13.20 -21.19
C PRO A 273 -5.41 -13.88 -22.19
N GLU A 274 -5.79 -13.92 -23.46
CA GLU A 274 -4.98 -14.47 -24.55
C GLU A 274 -3.64 -13.74 -24.74
N LYS A 275 -3.55 -12.45 -24.36
CA LYS A 275 -2.29 -11.69 -24.48
C LYS A 275 -1.19 -12.27 -23.59
N ALA A 276 -1.56 -12.89 -22.47
CA ALA A 276 -0.62 -13.49 -21.52
C ALA A 276 0.23 -14.60 -22.17
N ILE A 277 -0.31 -15.33 -23.15
CA ILE A 277 0.37 -16.45 -23.83
C ILE A 277 1.69 -16.01 -24.48
N SER A 278 1.73 -14.81 -25.06
CA SER A 278 2.91 -14.35 -25.81
C SER A 278 3.99 -13.68 -24.94
N VAL A 279 3.68 -13.35 -23.69
CA VAL A 279 4.57 -12.53 -22.85
C VAL A 279 5.83 -13.27 -22.38
N PRO A 280 5.76 -14.51 -21.86
CA PRO A 280 6.93 -15.20 -21.35
C PRO A 280 8.03 -15.34 -22.41
N SER A 281 7.67 -15.74 -23.63
CA SER A 281 8.61 -15.87 -24.74
C SER A 281 9.32 -14.56 -25.08
N LYS A 282 8.62 -13.42 -25.03
CA LYS A 282 9.22 -12.09 -25.22
C LYS A 282 10.16 -11.73 -24.09
N LEU A 283 9.75 -11.94 -22.83
CA LEU A 283 10.53 -11.59 -21.66
C LEU A 283 11.81 -12.41 -21.50
N ARG A 284 11.85 -13.64 -22.00
CA ARG A 284 13.06 -14.48 -21.96
C ARG A 284 14.30 -13.79 -22.54
N GLY A 285 14.13 -12.97 -23.58
CA GLY A 285 15.24 -12.21 -24.17
C GLY A 285 15.81 -11.11 -23.27
N TYR A 286 15.04 -10.64 -22.29
CA TYR A 286 15.37 -9.49 -21.45
C TYR A 286 15.65 -9.85 -19.98
N ILE A 287 15.71 -11.15 -19.64
CA ILE A 287 15.92 -11.60 -18.25
C ILE A 287 17.15 -10.95 -17.61
N ASN A 288 18.25 -10.83 -18.36
CA ASN A 288 19.50 -10.25 -17.85
C ASN A 288 19.39 -8.75 -17.53
N GLU A 289 18.43 -8.04 -18.13
CA GLU A 289 18.14 -6.63 -17.87
C GLU A 289 17.10 -6.48 -16.74
N ILE A 290 16.12 -7.39 -16.70
CA ILE A 290 15.03 -7.43 -15.72
C ILE A 290 15.55 -7.73 -14.31
N LEU A 291 16.39 -8.76 -14.15
CA LEU A 291 16.80 -9.27 -12.84
C LEU A 291 17.56 -8.25 -11.99
N PRO A 292 18.52 -7.46 -12.51
CA PRO A 292 19.15 -6.39 -11.75
C PRO A 292 18.14 -5.36 -11.23
N ALA A 293 17.18 -4.94 -12.07
CA ALA A 293 16.15 -3.98 -11.67
C ALA A 293 15.25 -4.56 -10.56
N MET A 294 14.87 -5.84 -10.66
CA MET A 294 14.13 -6.53 -9.61
C MET A 294 14.92 -6.62 -8.30
N LYS A 295 16.23 -6.89 -8.35
CA LYS A 295 17.08 -6.98 -7.15
C LYS A 295 17.14 -5.64 -6.42
N GLU A 296 17.29 -4.53 -7.14
CA GLU A 296 17.28 -3.19 -6.56
C GLU A 296 15.90 -2.83 -5.98
N ALA A 297 14.82 -3.10 -6.72
CA ALA A 297 13.46 -2.90 -6.21
C ALA A 297 13.18 -3.76 -4.96
N ARG A 298 13.63 -5.02 -4.95
CA ARG A 298 13.47 -5.92 -3.81
C ARG A 298 14.18 -5.39 -2.57
N LYS A 299 15.42 -4.88 -2.67
CA LYS A 299 16.12 -4.26 -1.52
C LYS A 299 15.27 -3.16 -0.89
N MET A 300 14.80 -2.21 -1.70
CA MET A 300 13.93 -1.12 -1.22
C MET A 300 12.62 -1.59 -0.57
N LEU A 301 12.14 -2.78 -0.92
CA LEU A 301 10.88 -3.35 -0.43
C LEU A 301 11.11 -4.47 0.61
N THR A 302 12.36 -4.79 0.98
CA THR A 302 12.68 -5.89 1.91
C THR A 302 12.45 -5.47 3.34
N LEU A 303 11.73 -6.31 4.11
CA LEU A 303 11.41 -6.10 5.53
C LEU A 303 12.60 -6.40 6.48
N SER A 304 13.82 -6.11 6.05
CA SER A 304 15.03 -6.24 6.87
C SER A 304 15.02 -5.11 7.91
N SER A 305 14.98 -5.48 9.20
CA SER A 305 15.20 -4.54 10.31
C SER A 305 16.63 -4.01 10.36
N ASN A 306 17.56 -4.61 9.61
CA ASN A 306 18.99 -4.44 9.81
C ASN A 306 19.60 -3.38 8.88
N ASP A 307 18.93 -3.04 7.78
CA ASP A 307 19.51 -2.16 6.75
C ASP A 307 18.69 -0.88 6.50
N GLY A 308 17.58 -0.67 7.23
CA GLY A 308 16.77 0.55 7.13
C GLY A 308 16.07 0.74 5.78
N GLU A 309 16.20 -0.18 4.81
CA GLU A 309 15.67 -0.06 3.44
C GLU A 309 14.14 0.04 3.40
N TYR A 310 13.44 -0.77 4.19
CA TYR A 310 11.98 -0.67 4.35
C TYR A 310 11.55 0.65 5.01
N LEU A 311 12.25 1.04 6.07
CA LEU A 311 11.95 2.29 6.77
C LEU A 311 12.18 3.48 5.84
N TRP A 312 13.24 3.45 5.04
CA TRP A 312 13.52 4.45 4.02
C TRP A 312 12.37 4.57 3.02
N ALA A 313 11.93 3.45 2.44
CA ALA A 313 10.82 3.44 1.50
C ALA A 313 9.52 3.95 2.15
N LEU A 314 9.15 3.40 3.31
CA LEU A 314 7.99 3.85 4.10
C LEU A 314 8.02 5.37 4.35
N SER A 315 9.18 5.88 4.77
CA SER A 315 9.36 7.29 5.10
C SER A 315 9.21 8.19 3.89
N TRP A 316 9.80 7.82 2.75
CA TRP A 316 9.61 8.54 1.49
C TRP A 316 8.15 8.48 1.01
N SER A 317 7.45 7.37 1.25
CA SER A 317 6.03 7.23 0.84
C SER A 317 5.16 8.19 1.62
N LEU A 318 5.37 8.22 2.93
CA LEU A 318 4.70 9.11 3.86
C LEU A 318 5.05 10.57 3.54
N TYR A 319 6.32 10.84 3.26
CA TYR A 319 6.83 12.17 2.94
C TYR A 319 6.28 12.72 1.62
N MET A 320 6.39 11.99 0.51
CA MET A 320 5.86 12.42 -0.80
C MET A 320 4.33 12.62 -0.77
N LYS A 321 3.62 11.87 0.07
CA LYS A 321 2.19 12.08 0.30
C LYS A 321 1.89 13.34 1.07
N LEU A 322 2.63 13.58 2.14
CA LEU A 322 2.53 14.82 2.89
C LEU A 322 2.77 16.00 1.93
N LEU A 323 3.81 15.95 1.11
CA LEU A 323 4.13 16.98 0.11
C LEU A 323 2.99 17.17 -0.90
N SER A 324 2.47 16.09 -1.49
CA SER A 324 1.39 16.18 -2.46
C SER A 324 0.04 16.61 -1.87
N TRP A 325 -0.06 16.75 -0.54
CA TRP A 325 -1.22 17.31 0.16
C TRP A 325 -1.07 18.81 0.44
N LEU A 326 0.15 19.34 0.50
CA LEU A 326 0.43 20.76 0.73
C LEU A 326 -0.19 21.69 -0.35
N PRO A 327 -0.16 21.36 -1.66
CA PRO A 327 -0.80 22.17 -2.71
C PRO A 327 -2.32 22.21 -2.61
N THR A 328 -2.98 21.11 -2.24
CA THR A 328 -4.45 21.04 -2.13
C THR A 328 -4.99 21.91 -1.00
N ARG A 329 -4.18 22.15 0.05
CA ARG A 329 -4.45 23.18 1.06
C ARG A 329 -4.21 24.60 0.55
N ARG A 330 -3.22 24.79 -0.34
CA ARG A 330 -2.93 26.08 -0.97
C ARG A 330 -4.11 26.55 -1.81
N THR A 331 -4.82 25.66 -2.51
CA THR A 331 -6.02 26.02 -3.28
C THR A 331 -7.14 26.54 -2.38
N LYS A 332 -7.36 25.95 -1.19
CA LYS A 332 -8.35 26.47 -0.22
C LYS A 332 -7.99 27.86 0.31
N ILE A 333 -6.72 28.09 0.61
CA ILE A 333 -6.22 29.40 1.06
C ILE A 333 -6.27 30.44 -0.08
N ILE A 334 -5.97 30.03 -1.31
CA ILE A 334 -6.04 30.88 -2.49
C ILE A 334 -7.52 31.23 -2.79
N ASP A 335 -8.43 30.27 -2.70
CA ASP A 335 -9.87 30.50 -2.86
C ASP A 335 -10.44 31.43 -1.78
N ASP A 336 -9.95 31.36 -0.53
CA ASP A 336 -10.34 32.28 0.55
C ASP A 336 -9.74 33.68 0.34
N ILE A 337 -8.48 33.80 -0.14
CA ILE A 337 -7.83 35.08 -0.51
C ILE A 337 -8.54 35.77 -1.69
N PHE A 338 -9.11 35.00 -2.63
CA PHE A 338 -9.85 35.54 -3.77
C PHE A 338 -11.34 35.80 -3.47
N ARG A 339 -11.89 35.27 -2.37
CA ARG A 339 -13.29 35.48 -1.95
C ARG A 339 -13.48 36.57 -0.90
N GLU A 340 -12.46 36.86 -0.10
CA GLU A 340 -12.40 38.06 0.75
C GLU A 340 -11.14 38.86 0.43
N PRO A 341 -11.19 39.82 -0.49
CA PRO A 341 -10.07 40.72 -0.69
C PRO A 341 -9.93 41.53 0.59
N ASN A 342 -8.84 41.30 1.33
CA ASN A 342 -8.42 42.21 2.39
C ASN A 342 -8.36 43.61 1.78
N VAL A 343 -9.31 44.43 2.20
CA VAL A 343 -9.44 45.83 1.90
C VAL A 343 -8.22 46.51 2.52
N PHE A 344 -7.14 46.66 1.75
CA PHE A 344 -6.23 47.76 1.97
C PHE A 344 -6.92 49.02 1.45
N GLY A 345 -7.80 49.56 2.29
CA GLY A 345 -8.24 50.93 2.16
C GLY A 345 -7.02 51.82 2.33
N ALA A 346 -6.69 52.56 1.28
CA ALA A 346 -5.86 53.74 1.41
C ALA A 346 -6.56 54.72 2.36
N ALA A 347 -5.89 55.04 3.47
CA ALA A 347 -6.04 56.28 4.22
C ALA A 347 -4.64 56.74 4.60
#